data_AF-A0A931N1I7-F1
#
_entry.id   AF-A0A931N1I7-F1
#
_cell.length_a   1.000
_cell.length_b   1.000
_cell.length_c   1.000
_cell.angle_alpha   90.00
_cell.angle_beta   90.00
_cell.angle_gamma   90.00
#
_symmetry.space_group_name_H-M   'P 1'
#
loop_
_entity.id
_entity.type
_entity.pdbx_description
1 polymer ?
#
loop_
_entity_poly.entity_id
_entity_poly.type
_entity_poly.pdbx_seq_one_letter_code
_entity_poly.pdbx_strand_id
1 'polypeptide(L)'
;MRTILATAITAGVLIACGIQSAHAAPHSGPAGNTAGSANSGSARNPADLQFLEQIDFGAADYATQDAVLDLARAECAFLDTHGNTPANRTRLAESTRKAVRYPYLFLDAAVKTICPWHRL
;
A
#
# COMPACT_ATOMS: atom_id res chain seq x y z
N MET A 1 39.98 10.68 -17.49
CA MET A 1 39.07 11.50 -18.32
C MET A 1 37.66 11.33 -17.76
N ARG A 2 37.06 12.43 -17.28
CA ARG A 2 35.74 12.45 -16.62
C ARG A 2 34.69 12.81 -17.66
N THR A 3 33.66 12.00 -17.82
CA THR A 3 32.49 12.31 -18.64
C THR A 3 31.26 12.34 -17.75
N ILE A 4 30.76 13.55 -17.49
CA ILE A 4 29.47 13.82 -16.85
C ILE A 4 28.49 14.06 -17.99
N LEU A 5 27.42 13.27 -18.06
CA LEU A 5 26.30 13.54 -18.96
C LEU A 5 25.03 13.68 -18.11
N ALA A 6 24.56 14.92 -18.03
CA ALA A 6 23.28 15.30 -17.47
C ALA A 6 22.20 15.12 -18.56
N THR A 7 21.10 14.46 -18.23
CA THR A 7 19.95 14.34 -19.13
C THR A 7 18.65 14.61 -18.38
N ALA A 8 18.13 15.80 -18.68
CA ALA A 8 16.75 16.29 -18.74
C ALA A 8 15.62 15.47 -18.10
N ILE A 9 14.89 16.16 -17.21
CA ILE A 9 13.59 15.77 -16.65
C ILE A 9 12.49 16.16 -17.66
N THR A 10 11.79 15.19 -18.23
CA THR A 10 10.57 15.42 -19.03
C THR A 10 9.33 15.13 -18.18
N ALA A 11 8.57 16.18 -17.85
CA ALA A 11 7.25 16.08 -17.23
C ALA A 11 6.21 15.64 -18.28
N GLY A 12 5.53 14.52 -18.03
CA GLY A 12 4.39 14.06 -18.83
C GLY A 12 3.09 14.20 -18.03
N VAL A 13 2.28 15.21 -18.36
CA VAL A 13 0.87 15.29 -17.95
C VAL A 13 0.04 14.52 -18.97
N LEU A 14 -0.72 13.52 -18.52
CA LEU A 14 -1.80 12.93 -19.31
C LEU A 14 -3.06 12.86 -18.45
N ILE A 15 -3.96 13.81 -18.74
CA ILE A 15 -5.36 13.85 -18.32
C ILE A 15 -6.10 12.78 -19.12
N ALA A 16 -6.68 11.79 -18.45
CA ALA A 16 -7.64 10.87 -19.05
C ALA A 16 -9.01 11.09 -18.41
N CYS A 17 -9.84 11.85 -19.13
CA CYS A 17 -11.27 11.97 -18.90
C CYS A 17 -11.94 10.65 -19.30
N GLY A 18 -12.67 10.03 -18.38
CA GLY A 18 -13.45 8.82 -18.63
C GLY A 18 -14.81 8.92 -17.95
N ILE A 19 -15.72 9.69 -18.54
CA ILE A 19 -17.14 9.65 -18.19
C ILE A 19 -17.77 8.40 -18.81
N GLN A 20 -18.02 7.38 -18.00
CA GLN A 20 -18.90 6.27 -18.39
C GLN A 20 -20.30 6.56 -17.86
N SER A 21 -21.13 7.14 -18.71
CA SER A 21 -22.57 7.19 -18.52
C SER A 21 -23.16 5.82 -18.85
N ALA A 22 -23.45 5.03 -17.83
CA ALA A 22 -24.33 3.87 -17.95
C ALA A 22 -25.69 4.24 -17.33
N HIS A 23 -26.64 4.62 -18.19
CA HIS A 23 -28.06 4.68 -17.85
C HIS A 23 -28.65 3.27 -17.98
N ALA A 24 -29.13 2.71 -16.87
CA ALA A 24 -30.05 1.57 -16.86
C ALA A 24 -31.20 1.86 -15.87
N ALA A 25 -32.41 1.49 -16.28
CA ALA A 25 -33.72 1.95 -15.80
C ALA A 25 -34.05 1.66 -14.32
N PRO A 26 -35.00 2.40 -13.70
CA PRO A 26 -35.43 2.12 -12.34
C PRO A 26 -36.35 0.90 -12.32
N HIS A 27 -35.92 -0.18 -11.68
CA HIS A 27 -36.83 -1.25 -11.28
C HIS A 27 -37.45 -0.91 -9.91
N SER A 28 -38.75 -0.63 -9.91
CA SER A 28 -39.56 -0.51 -8.70
C SER A 28 -39.79 -1.90 -8.11
N GLY A 29 -39.25 -2.17 -6.92
CA GLY A 29 -39.43 -3.44 -6.18
C GLY A 29 -38.95 -3.28 -4.72
N PRO A 30 -39.57 -4.00 -3.75
CA PRO A 30 -40.05 -3.40 -2.51
C PRO A 30 -39.00 -3.27 -1.40
N ALA A 31 -39.32 -2.35 -0.48
CA ALA A 31 -38.63 -2.08 0.77
C ALA A 31 -38.02 -3.34 1.43
N GLY A 32 -36.70 -3.42 1.40
CA GLY A 32 -35.91 -4.46 2.03
C GLY A 32 -34.62 -3.86 2.56
N ASN A 33 -34.69 -3.34 3.78
CA ASN A 33 -33.61 -3.15 4.75
C ASN A 33 -32.17 -3.18 4.18
N THR A 34 -31.66 -2.06 3.66
CA THR A 34 -30.21 -1.94 3.39
C THR A 34 -29.47 -1.69 4.69
N ALA A 35 -29.28 -2.75 5.46
CA ALA A 35 -28.37 -2.78 6.59
C ALA A 35 -26.93 -2.65 6.06
N GLY A 36 -26.28 -1.55 6.40
CA GLY A 36 -24.82 -1.39 6.37
C GLY A 36 -24.18 -1.33 4.98
N SER A 37 -23.51 -0.21 4.69
CA SER A 37 -22.52 -0.16 3.63
C SER A 37 -21.55 -1.34 3.80
N ALA A 38 -21.65 -2.35 2.94
CA ALA A 38 -20.77 -3.50 3.00
C ALA A 38 -19.34 -3.00 2.72
N ASN A 39 -18.53 -2.98 3.78
CA ASN A 39 -17.07 -2.87 3.74
C ASN A 39 -16.54 -4.08 2.93
N SER A 40 -16.72 -4.04 1.61
CA SER A 40 -16.53 -5.14 0.68
C SER A 40 -15.36 -4.79 -0.24
N GLY A 41 -14.14 -4.95 0.29
CA GLY A 41 -12.92 -4.90 -0.50
C GLY A 41 -12.70 -6.21 -1.27
N SER A 42 -11.82 -6.15 -2.28
CA SER A 42 -11.38 -7.33 -3.00
C SER A 42 -10.77 -8.36 -2.06
N ALA A 43 -10.93 -9.64 -2.39
CA ALA A 43 -10.29 -10.73 -1.65
C ALA A 43 -8.76 -10.50 -1.60
N ARG A 44 -8.19 -10.53 -0.39
CA ARG A 44 -6.77 -10.27 -0.17
C ARG A 44 -5.93 -11.51 -0.42
N ASN A 45 -4.74 -11.29 -0.98
CA ASN A 45 -3.74 -12.34 -1.15
C ASN A 45 -3.22 -12.81 0.23
N PRO A 46 -2.88 -14.10 0.43
CA PRO A 46 -2.27 -14.62 1.66
C PRO A 46 -1.12 -13.81 2.26
N ALA A 47 -0.23 -13.23 1.44
CA ALA A 47 0.87 -12.41 1.95
C ALA A 47 0.38 -11.13 2.65
N ASP A 48 -0.61 -10.47 2.05
CA ASP A 48 -1.24 -9.27 2.61
C ASP A 48 -1.98 -9.61 3.90
N LEU A 49 -2.70 -10.74 3.93
CA LEU A 49 -3.37 -11.23 5.13
C LEU A 49 -2.39 -11.52 6.27
N GLN A 50 -1.29 -12.19 5.97
CA GLN A 50 -0.25 -12.50 6.95
C GLN A 50 0.40 -11.22 7.50
N PHE A 51 0.66 -10.24 6.64
CA PHE A 51 1.18 -8.94 7.07
C PHE A 51 0.23 -8.25 8.06
N LEU A 52 -1.05 -8.14 7.70
CA LEU A 52 -2.07 -7.48 8.54
C LEU A 52 -2.27 -8.18 9.87
N GLU A 53 -2.20 -9.51 9.89
CA GLU A 53 -2.25 -10.29 11.14
C GLU A 53 -1.05 -9.96 12.02
N GLN A 54 0.17 -9.88 11.46
CA GLN A 54 1.39 -9.57 12.22
C GLN A 54 1.40 -8.16 12.84
N ILE A 55 0.74 -7.20 12.20
CA ILE A 55 0.68 -5.80 12.69
C ILE A 55 -0.64 -5.46 13.41
N ASP A 56 -1.53 -6.43 13.62
CA ASP A 56 -2.84 -6.26 14.28
C ASP A 56 -3.82 -5.33 13.52
N PHE A 57 -3.81 -5.40 12.19
CA PHE A 57 -4.72 -4.66 11.30
C PHE A 57 -5.76 -5.56 10.60
N GLY A 58 -5.76 -6.88 10.84
CA GLY A 58 -6.68 -7.82 10.17
C GLY A 58 -8.17 -7.53 10.38
N ALA A 59 -8.53 -6.87 11.49
CA ALA A 59 -9.90 -6.48 11.82
C ALA A 59 -10.25 -5.02 11.47
N ALA A 60 -9.29 -4.23 10.95
CA ALA A 60 -9.54 -2.84 10.58
C ALA A 60 -10.46 -2.75 9.34
N ASP A 61 -11.03 -1.58 9.06
CA ASP A 61 -11.78 -1.36 7.82
C ASP A 61 -10.86 -1.46 6.58
N TYR A 62 -11.44 -1.75 5.40
CA TYR A 62 -10.62 -1.99 4.20
C TYR A 62 -9.76 -0.79 3.80
N ALA A 63 -10.21 0.45 4.03
CA ALA A 63 -9.44 1.64 3.68
C ALA A 63 -8.20 1.80 4.59
N THR A 64 -8.37 1.58 5.89
CA THR A 64 -7.24 1.54 6.84
C THR A 64 -6.28 0.42 6.48
N GLN A 65 -6.81 -0.75 6.16
CA GLN A 65 -6.00 -1.90 5.78
C GLN A 65 -5.26 -1.70 4.44
N ASP A 66 -5.84 -0.97 3.47
CA ASP A 66 -5.18 -0.63 2.20
C ASP A 66 -4.06 0.39 2.43
N ALA A 67 -4.29 1.40 3.28
CA ALA A 67 -3.28 2.39 3.61
C ALA A 67 -2.01 1.78 4.23
N VAL A 68 -2.17 0.78 5.12
CA VAL A 68 -1.00 0.09 5.70
C VAL A 68 -0.29 -0.82 4.70
N LEU A 69 -1.01 -1.45 3.77
CA LEU A 69 -0.39 -2.24 2.70
C LEU A 69 0.39 -1.35 1.72
N ASP A 70 -0.16 -0.19 1.37
CA ASP A 70 0.52 0.76 0.49
C ASP A 70 1.79 1.32 1.14
N LEU A 71 1.74 1.61 2.44
CA LEU A 71 2.94 1.97 3.19
C LEU A 71 3.98 0.85 3.18
N ALA A 72 3.58 -0.41 3.43
CA ALA A 72 4.50 -1.55 3.41
C ALA A 72 5.16 -1.73 2.04
N ARG A 73 4.38 -1.61 0.94
CA ARG A 73 4.91 -1.66 -0.43
C ARG A 73 5.88 -0.50 -0.72
N ALA A 74 5.60 0.70 -0.22
CA ALA A 74 6.50 1.85 -0.34
C ALA A 74 7.82 1.64 0.42
N GLU A 75 7.76 1.03 1.60
CA GLU A 75 8.96 0.64 2.35
C GLU A 75 9.80 -0.40 1.57
N CYS A 76 9.15 -1.39 0.93
CA CYS A 76 9.82 -2.33 0.04
C CYS A 76 10.52 -1.61 -1.13
N ALA A 77 9.82 -0.70 -1.81
CA ALA A 77 10.38 0.05 -2.94
C ALA A 77 11.58 0.92 -2.55
N PHE A 78 11.56 1.49 -1.34
CA PHE A 78 12.71 2.20 -0.79
C PHE A 78 13.91 1.28 -0.60
N LEU A 79 13.72 0.09 -0.01
CA LEU A 79 14.79 -0.87 0.22
C LEU A 79 15.34 -1.46 -1.08
N ASP A 80 14.51 -1.59 -2.11
CA ASP A 80 14.92 -1.99 -3.45
C ASP A 80 15.84 -0.94 -4.08
N THR A 81 15.47 0.34 -3.98
CA THR A 81 16.22 1.45 -4.58
C THR A 81 17.51 1.78 -3.82
N HIS A 82 17.48 1.74 -2.48
CA HIS A 82 18.58 2.21 -1.63
C HIS A 82 19.40 1.07 -1.00
N GLY A 83 18.98 -0.18 -1.19
CA GLY A 83 19.60 -1.37 -0.63
C GLY A 83 19.09 -1.73 0.76
N ASN A 84 18.87 -3.02 0.98
CA ASN A 84 18.41 -3.59 2.25
C ASN A 84 19.55 -3.76 3.25
N THR A 85 20.02 -2.65 3.84
CA THR A 85 21.04 -2.66 4.90
C THR A 85 20.43 -2.33 6.27
N PRO A 86 21.03 -2.77 7.39
CA PRO A 86 20.55 -2.40 8.73
C PRO A 86 20.42 -0.89 8.94
N ALA A 87 21.37 -0.10 8.42
CA ALA A 87 21.35 1.36 8.52
C ALA A 87 20.15 1.98 7.77
N ASN A 88 19.84 1.47 6.58
CA ASN A 88 18.68 1.93 5.81
C ASN A 88 17.36 1.52 6.47
N ARG A 89 17.27 0.29 7.00
CA ARG A 89 16.09 -0.16 7.76
C ARG A 89 15.85 0.69 9.00
N THR A 90 16.89 1.01 9.78
CA THR A 90 16.79 1.92 10.93
C THR A 90 16.34 3.31 10.51
N ARG A 91 16.95 3.89 9.47
CA ARG A 91 16.56 5.23 8.97
C ARG A 91 15.11 5.26 8.52
N LEU A 92 14.66 4.23 7.81
CA LEU A 92 13.30 4.12 7.30
C LEU A 92 12.30 4.02 8.46
N ALA A 93 12.53 3.12 9.43
CA ALA A 93 11.70 3.00 10.62
C ALA A 93 11.65 4.30 11.44
N GLU A 94 12.78 5.00 11.61
CA GLU A 94 12.79 6.31 12.28
C GLU A 94 11.99 7.37 11.50
N SER A 95 11.96 7.31 10.16
CA SER A 95 11.18 8.23 9.35
C SER A 95 9.66 7.98 9.46
N THR A 96 9.25 6.72 9.65
CA THR A 96 7.83 6.32 9.72
C THR A 96 7.24 6.35 11.13
N ARG A 97 8.03 6.66 12.15
CA ARG A 97 7.60 6.76 13.56
C ARG A 97 6.41 7.70 13.84
N LYS A 98 6.15 8.66 12.96
CA LYS A 98 5.00 9.59 13.08
C LYS A 98 3.71 8.99 12.52
N ALA A 99 3.81 8.01 11.63
CA ALA A 99 2.68 7.36 10.97
C ALA A 99 2.36 6.00 11.61
N VAL A 100 3.35 5.31 12.15
CA VAL A 100 3.23 3.93 12.65
C VAL A 100 3.64 3.86 14.12
N ARG A 101 2.82 3.21 14.96
CA ARG A 101 3.06 3.08 16.41
C ARG A 101 4.32 2.28 16.74
N TYR A 102 4.59 1.22 15.96
CA TYR A 102 5.75 0.34 16.12
C TYR A 102 6.50 0.20 14.78
N PRO A 103 7.25 1.22 14.36
CA PRO A 103 7.80 1.28 13.00
C PRO A 103 8.80 0.15 12.72
N TYR A 104 9.57 -0.28 13.72
CA TYR A 104 10.51 -1.39 13.57
C TYR A 104 9.81 -2.75 13.37
N LEU A 105 8.72 -3.00 14.10
CA LEU A 105 7.94 -4.24 13.95
C LEU A 105 7.19 -4.25 12.61
N PHE A 106 6.63 -3.10 12.23
CA PHE A 106 5.98 -2.91 10.93
C PHE A 106 6.94 -3.19 9.78
N LEU A 107 8.12 -2.56 9.79
CA LEU A 107 9.12 -2.76 8.74
C LEU A 107 9.64 -4.20 8.68
N ASP A 108 9.78 -4.86 9.84
CA ASP A 108 10.18 -6.27 9.87
C ASP A 108 9.11 -7.20 9.29
N ALA A 109 7.84 -6.98 9.64
CA ALA A 109 6.71 -7.69 9.05
C ALA A 109 6.64 -7.46 7.54
N ALA A 110 6.78 -6.22 7.08
CA ALA A 110 6.77 -5.85 5.67
C ALA A 110 7.88 -6.57 4.89
N VAL A 111 9.11 -6.55 5.38
CA VAL A 111 10.25 -7.26 4.75
C VAL A 111 10.01 -8.77 4.67
N LYS A 112 9.42 -9.39 5.69
CA LYS A 112 9.19 -10.84 5.70
C LYS A 112 8.10 -11.30 4.74
N THR A 113 7.03 -10.50 4.62
CA THR A 113 5.78 -10.88 3.97
C THR A 113 5.59 -10.19 2.61
N ILE A 114 5.77 -8.87 2.54
CA ILE A 114 5.51 -8.04 1.36
C ILE A 114 6.75 -7.93 0.46
N CYS A 115 7.96 -7.85 1.03
CA CYS A 115 9.24 -7.80 0.28
C CYS A 115 10.07 -9.11 0.44
N PRO A 116 9.56 -10.30 0.07
CA PRO A 116 10.22 -11.56 0.40
C PRO A 116 11.64 -11.71 -0.18
N TRP A 117 11.99 -10.98 -1.25
CA TRP A 117 13.35 -10.94 -1.81
C TRP A 117 14.37 -10.18 -0.94
N HIS A 118 13.91 -9.51 0.12
CA HIS A 118 14.73 -8.82 1.11
C HIS A 118 14.85 -9.61 2.42
N ARG A 119 14.49 -10.91 2.45
CA ARG A 119 14.85 -11.77 3.59
C ARG A 119 16.36 -11.92 3.65
N LEU A 120 16.93 -11.60 4.82
CA LEU A 120 18.31 -11.92 5.20
C LEU A 120 18.43 -13.42 5.51
#